data_AF-A0A7V4PMT7-F1
#
_entry.id   AF-A0A7V4PMT7-F1
#
_cell.length_a   1.000
_cell.length_b   1.000
_cell.length_c   1.000
_cell.angle_alpha   90.00
_cell.angle_beta   90.00
_cell.angle_gamma   90.00
#
_symmetry.space_group_name_H-M   'P 1'
#
loop_
_entity.id
_entity.type
_entity.pdbx_description
1 polymer ?
#
loop_
_entity_poly.entity_id
_entity_poly.type
_entity_poly.pdbx_seq_one_letter_code
_entity_poly.pdbx_strand_id
1 'polypeptide(L)'
;MATIKNFFATRWGIISVGAIIGIFAPLLQRWGNPANMGICVACFDRDIAGALGLHRTAVVQYMRPEIIGFVLGSLIAAYTFKEFRARAGSAPIVRFVLGVFAMIGGLVFLGCPWRAAL
;
A
#
# COMPACT_ATOMS: atom_id res chain seq x y z
N MET A 1 20.46 23.71 3.31
CA MET A 1 19.10 24.06 2.87
C MET A 1 19.13 24.38 1.38
N ALA A 2 18.43 23.59 0.54
CA ALA A 2 18.03 24.03 -0.79
C ALA A 2 16.55 23.67 -0.93
N THR A 3 15.71 24.70 -0.95
CA THR A 3 14.26 24.64 -0.98
C THR A 3 13.80 24.10 -2.32
N ILE A 4 13.71 22.78 -2.46
CA ILE A 4 12.84 22.19 -3.47
C ILE A 4 11.43 22.62 -3.07
N LYS A 5 10.80 23.53 -3.82
CA LYS A 5 9.36 23.78 -3.68
C LYS A 5 8.67 22.43 -3.78
N ASN A 6 7.98 22.02 -2.72
CA ASN A 6 7.17 20.80 -2.72
C ASN A 6 6.04 20.95 -3.74
N PHE A 7 6.34 20.69 -5.02
CA PHE A 7 5.39 20.79 -6.13
C PHE A 7 4.18 19.89 -5.86
N PHE A 8 4.40 18.71 -5.27
CA PHE A 8 3.37 17.79 -4.81
C PHE A 8 2.53 18.28 -3.62
N ALA A 9 2.99 19.28 -2.86
CA ALA A 9 2.22 19.90 -1.78
C ALA A 9 1.38 21.11 -2.25
N THR A 10 1.46 21.46 -3.54
CA THR A 10 0.55 22.47 -4.13
C THR A 10 -0.82 21.87 -4.36
N ARG A 11 -1.88 22.70 -4.36
CA ARG A 11 -3.27 22.25 -4.60
C ARG A 11 -3.37 21.44 -5.90
N TRP A 12 -2.70 21.89 -6.95
CA TRP A 12 -2.64 21.20 -8.24
C TRP A 12 -1.88 19.86 -8.18
N GLY A 13 -0.81 19.77 -7.39
CA GLY A 13 -0.08 18.52 -7.15
C GLY A 13 -0.92 17.48 -6.39
N ILE A 14 -1.70 17.90 -5.40
CA ILE A 14 -2.60 16.99 -4.66
C ILE A 14 -3.73 16.49 -5.58
N ILE A 15 -4.33 17.39 -6.37
CA ILE A 15 -5.40 17.04 -7.31
C ILE A 15 -4.91 16.08 -8.40
N SER A 16 -3.71 16.30 -8.94
CA SER A 16 -3.17 15.41 -9.99
C SER A 16 -2.88 14.01 -9.45
N VAL A 17 -2.31 13.89 -8.24
CA VAL A 17 -2.06 12.60 -7.59
C VAL A 17 -3.37 11.89 -7.28
N GLY A 18 -4.37 12.61 -6.76
CA GLY A 18 -5.71 12.07 -6.51
C GLY A 18 -6.40 11.57 -7.79
N ALA A 19 -6.29 12.32 -8.89
CA ALA A 19 -6.84 11.91 -10.19
C ALA A 19 -6.14 10.67 -10.76
N ILE A 20 -4.81 10.60 -10.68
CA ILE A 20 -4.04 9.42 -11.07
C ILE A 20 -4.50 8.21 -10.25
N ILE A 21 -4.54 8.33 -8.92
CA ILE A 21 -4.98 7.26 -8.03
C ILE A 21 -6.41 6.80 -8.36
N GLY A 22 -7.34 7.74 -8.53
CA GLY A 22 -8.74 7.47 -8.83
C GLY A 22 -8.97 6.81 -10.18
N ILE A 23 -8.08 7.01 -11.15
CA ILE A 23 -8.12 6.36 -12.47
C ILE A 23 -7.44 4.98 -12.43
N PHE A 24 -6.27 4.89 -11.79
CA PHE A 24 -5.51 3.63 -11.72
C PHE A 24 -6.20 2.57 -10.85
N ALA A 25 -6.90 2.95 -9.79
CA ALA A 25 -7.61 2.02 -8.91
C ALA A 25 -8.65 1.14 -9.65
N PRO A 26 -9.60 1.69 -10.44
CA PRO A 26 -10.55 0.88 -11.21
C PRO A 26 -9.91 0.17 -12.42
N LEU A 27 -8.85 0.75 -13.02
CA LEU A 27 -8.11 0.11 -14.12
C LEU A 27 -7.39 -1.17 -13.66
N LEU A 28 -6.76 -1.16 -12.48
CA LEU A 28 -6.13 -2.36 -11.91
C LEU A 28 -7.14 -3.48 -11.63
N GLN A 29 -8.36 -3.11 -11.25
CA GLN A 29 -9.46 -4.07 -11.07
C GLN A 29 -9.90 -4.69 -12.40
N ARG A 30 -9.83 -3.94 -13.51
CA ARG A 30 -10.13 -4.45 -14.86
C ARG A 30 -9.03 -5.37 -15.41
N TRP A 31 -7.78 -5.17 -15.01
CA TRP A 31 -6.62 -5.85 -15.59
C TRP A 31 -6.11 -7.08 -14.81
N GLY A 32 -6.72 -7.44 -13.69
CA GLY A 32 -6.37 -8.70 -13.02
C GLY A 32 -6.78 -8.84 -11.56
N ASN A 33 -7.19 -7.76 -10.89
CA ASN A 33 -7.60 -7.85 -9.49
C ASN A 33 -9.08 -8.24 -9.37
N PRO A 34 -9.45 -9.06 -8.37
CA PRO A 34 -10.85 -9.42 -8.13
C PRO A 34 -11.75 -8.19 -8.08
N ALA A 35 -13.01 -8.30 -8.53
CA ALA A 35 -13.93 -7.17 -8.63
C ALA A 35 -14.28 -6.50 -7.27
N ASN A 36 -13.92 -7.12 -6.15
CA ASN A 36 -14.02 -6.59 -4.80
C ASN A 36 -12.68 -6.08 -4.25
N MET A 37 -11.61 -6.11 -5.05
CA MET A 37 -10.23 -5.75 -4.71
C MET A 37 -9.71 -4.73 -5.73
N GLY A 38 -9.74 -3.44 -5.38
CA GLY A 38 -9.00 -2.40 -6.08
C GLY A 38 -7.51 -2.47 -5.71
N ILE A 39 -6.94 -1.35 -5.26
CA ILE A 39 -5.62 -1.32 -4.59
C ILE A 39 -5.84 -1.67 -3.12
N CYS A 40 -5.80 -2.96 -2.77
CA CYS A 40 -6.09 -3.43 -1.42
C CYS A 40 -4.85 -4.03 -0.74
N VAL A 41 -4.08 -3.19 -0.06
CA VAL A 41 -2.85 -3.61 0.64
C VAL A 41 -3.11 -4.75 1.63
N ALA A 42 -4.22 -4.72 2.37
CA ALA A 42 -4.58 -5.76 3.33
C ALA A 42 -4.83 -7.13 2.66
N CYS A 43 -5.58 -7.16 1.54
CA CYS A 43 -5.79 -8.39 0.79
C CYS A 43 -4.50 -8.87 0.11
N PHE A 44 -3.63 -7.95 -0.32
CA PHE A 44 -2.37 -8.32 -0.95
C PHE A 44 -1.39 -8.94 0.04
N ASP A 45 -1.30 -8.39 1.26
CA ASP A 45 -0.48 -8.99 2.32
C ASP A 45 -1.01 -10.36 2.73
N ARG A 46 -2.34 -10.56 2.75
CA ARG A 46 -2.92 -11.90 2.89
C ARG A 46 -2.46 -12.80 1.73
N ASP A 47 -2.63 -12.38 0.49
CA ASP A 47 -2.27 -13.23 -0.66
C ASP A 47 -0.75 -13.59 -0.67
N ILE A 48 0.11 -12.66 -0.24
CA ILE A 48 1.55 -12.89 -0.04
C ILE A 48 1.80 -13.88 1.10
N ALA A 49 1.10 -13.76 2.23
CA ALA A 49 1.19 -14.72 3.33
C ALA A 49 0.77 -16.13 2.89
N GLY A 50 -0.16 -16.23 1.93
CA GLY A 50 -0.56 -17.51 1.33
C GLY A 50 0.51 -18.07 0.41
N ALA A 51 1.16 -17.21 -0.38
CA ALA A 51 2.28 -17.57 -1.25
C ALA A 51 3.52 -18.01 -0.46
N LEU A 52 3.76 -17.40 0.72
CA LEU A 52 4.82 -17.78 1.66
C LEU A 52 4.49 -19.03 2.48
N GLY A 53 3.28 -19.59 2.33
CA GLY A 53 2.85 -20.81 3.02
C GLY A 53 2.47 -20.62 4.49
N LEU A 54 2.29 -19.37 4.95
CA LEU A 54 1.84 -19.06 6.32
C LEU A 54 0.38 -19.48 6.57
N HIS A 55 -0.41 -19.62 5.50
CA HIS A 55 -1.71 -20.28 5.52
C HIS A 55 -1.98 -20.99 4.19
N ARG A 56 -2.89 -21.97 4.18
CA ARG A 56 -3.05 -22.94 3.07
C ARG A 56 -4.40 -22.84 2.36
N THR A 57 -4.78 -21.65 1.93
CA THR A 57 -5.97 -21.45 1.07
C THR A 57 -5.53 -21.33 -0.38
N ALA A 58 -5.86 -22.34 -1.19
CA ALA A 58 -5.39 -22.50 -2.57
C ALA A 58 -5.65 -21.30 -3.49
N VAL A 59 -6.70 -20.53 -3.25
CA VAL A 59 -7.09 -19.39 -4.11
C VAL A 59 -6.23 -18.13 -3.84
N VAL A 60 -5.57 -18.03 -2.69
CA VAL A 60 -4.87 -16.82 -2.22
C VAL A 60 -3.36 -17.05 -2.04
N GLN A 61 -2.77 -17.95 -2.82
CA GLN A 61 -1.32 -18.17 -2.83
C GLN A 61 -0.65 -17.43 -3.98
N TYR A 62 -0.84 -16.10 -4.02
CA TYR A 62 -0.38 -15.27 -5.12
C TYR A 62 0.52 -14.15 -4.60
N MET A 63 1.77 -14.13 -5.06
CA MET A 63 2.69 -13.05 -4.75
C MET A 63 2.40 -11.86 -5.66
N ARG A 64 1.62 -10.92 -5.14
CA ARG A 64 1.19 -9.73 -5.85
C ARG A 64 2.33 -8.72 -6.02
N PRO A 65 2.80 -8.44 -7.25
CA PRO A 65 3.91 -7.52 -7.49
C PRO A 65 3.60 -6.07 -7.09
N GLU A 66 2.33 -5.73 -6.87
CA GLU A 66 1.88 -4.38 -6.48
C GLU A 66 2.55 -3.91 -5.17
N ILE A 67 2.66 -4.76 -4.16
CA ILE A 67 3.31 -4.42 -2.89
C ILE A 67 4.80 -4.17 -3.09
N ILE A 68 5.46 -5.01 -3.89
CA ILE A 68 6.88 -4.85 -4.24
C ILE A 68 7.08 -3.53 -4.99
N GLY A 69 6.17 -3.23 -5.93
CA GLY A 69 6.15 -1.97 -6.67
C GLY A 69 5.98 -0.74 -5.76
N PHE A 70 5.10 -0.79 -4.75
CA PHE A 70 4.96 0.31 -3.79
C PHE A 70 6.21 0.51 -2.94
N VAL A 71 6.82 -0.58 -2.46
CA VAL A 71 8.04 -0.50 -1.65
C VAL A 71 9.20 0.06 -2.48
N LEU A 72 9.47 -0.49 -3.68
CA LEU A 72 10.54 -0.02 -4.55
C LEU A 72 10.28 1.39 -5.08
N GLY A 73 9.04 1.71 -5.43
CA GLY A 73 8.65 3.05 -5.88
C GLY A 73 8.86 4.11 -4.80
N SER A 74 8.44 3.81 -3.56
CA SER A 74 8.67 4.72 -2.42
C SER A 74 10.16 4.88 -2.10
N LEU A 75 10.96 3.82 -2.27
CA LEU A 75 12.41 3.87 -2.10
C LEU A 75 13.07 4.77 -3.15
N ILE A 76 12.74 4.58 -4.43
CA ILE A 76 13.25 5.40 -5.54
C ILE A 76 12.87 6.87 -5.34
N ALA A 77 11.63 7.14 -4.94
CA ALA A 77 11.17 8.49 -4.63
C ALA A 77 11.99 9.10 -3.48
N ALA A 78 12.16 8.37 -2.37
CA ALA A 78 12.92 8.84 -1.22
C ALA A 78 14.39 9.16 -1.55
N TYR A 79 15.03 8.37 -2.43
CA TYR A 79 16.39 8.66 -2.92
C TYR A 79 16.42 9.86 -3.86
N THR A 80 15.45 9.98 -4.78
CA THR A 80 15.38 11.09 -5.74
C THR A 80 15.21 12.43 -5.04
N PHE A 81 14.35 12.48 -4.02
CA PHE A 81 14.15 13.67 -3.19
C PHE A 81 15.19 13.83 -2.07
N LYS A 82 16.14 12.89 -1.94
CA LYS A 82 17.18 12.86 -0.89
C LYS A 82 16.61 12.94 0.54
N GLU A 83 15.40 12.41 0.74
CA GLU A 83 14.70 12.38 2.03
C GLU A 83 14.88 11.05 2.77
N PHE A 84 15.57 10.08 2.15
CA PHE A 84 15.83 8.79 2.78
C PHE A 84 16.62 8.94 4.09
N ARG A 85 15.98 8.55 5.19
CA ARG A 85 16.61 8.48 6.52
C ARG A 85 16.27 7.15 7.16
N ALA A 86 17.28 6.31 7.38
CA ALA A 86 17.12 5.07 8.13
C ALA A 86 16.77 5.41 9.59
N ARG A 87 15.54 5.11 10.01
CA ARG A 87 15.07 5.29 11.39
C ARG A 87 14.68 3.93 11.95
N ALA A 88 15.24 3.57 13.10
CA ALA A 88 14.71 2.48 13.92
C ALA A 88 13.55 3.01 14.77
N GLY A 89 12.47 2.23 14.89
CA GLY A 89 11.33 2.60 15.72
C GLY A 89 11.59 2.29 17.20
N SER A 90 11.24 3.21 18.09
CA SER A 90 11.01 2.89 19.49
C SER A 90 9.69 2.12 19.64
N ALA A 91 9.67 1.09 20.49
CA ALA A 91 8.54 0.17 20.73
C ALA A 91 8.10 -0.74 19.54
N PRO A 92 8.96 -1.68 19.11
CA PRO A 92 8.62 -2.64 18.04
C PRO A 92 7.41 -3.54 18.39
N ILE A 93 7.29 -3.95 19.65
CA ILE A 93 6.22 -4.85 20.11
C ILE A 93 4.84 -4.19 19.95
N VAL A 94 4.71 -2.92 20.37
CA VAL A 94 3.43 -2.19 20.27
C VAL A 94 2.99 -2.06 18.82
N ARG A 95 3.92 -1.72 17.92
CA ARG A 95 3.62 -1.61 16.48
C ARG A 95 3.21 -2.95 15.87
N PHE A 96 3.86 -4.03 16.27
CA PHE A 96 3.49 -5.36 15.81
C PHE A 96 2.07 -5.72 16.24
N VAL A 97 1.75 -5.54 17.53
CA VAL A 97 0.41 -5.82 18.08
C VAL A 97 -0.65 -4.95 17.40
N LEU A 98 -0.41 -3.65 17.24
CA LEU A 98 -1.32 -2.76 16.51
C LEU A 98 -1.50 -3.18 15.05
N GLY A 99 -0.44 -3.65 14.39
CA GLY A 99 -0.49 -4.19 13.02
C GLY A 99 -1.37 -5.43 12.91
N VAL A 100 -1.30 -6.35 13.89
CA VAL A 100 -2.17 -7.53 13.96
C VAL A 100 -3.64 -7.11 14.05
N PHE A 101 -3.97 -6.20 14.97
CA PHE A 101 -5.35 -5.69 15.10
C PHE A 101 -5.82 -4.97 13.84
N ALA A 102 -4.94 -4.19 13.20
CA ALA A 102 -5.26 -3.52 11.94
C ALA A 102 -5.55 -4.52 10.81
N MET A 103 -4.78 -5.61 10.70
CA MET A 103 -5.02 -6.66 9.70
C MET A 103 -6.31 -7.44 9.97
N ILE A 104 -6.60 -7.78 11.23
CA ILE A 104 -7.86 -8.41 11.60
C ILE A 104 -9.04 -7.51 11.20
N GLY A 105 -8.98 -6.22 11.55
CA GLY A 105 -10.01 -5.25 11.16
C GLY A 105 -10.15 -5.13 9.64
N GLY A 106 -9.04 -5.00 8.92
CA GLY A 106 -9.05 -4.88 7.46
C GLY A 106 -9.66 -6.08 6.74
N LEU A 107 -9.41 -7.29 7.23
CA LEU A 107 -9.95 -8.53 6.66
C LEU A 107 -11.42 -8.75 7.02
N VAL A 108 -11.83 -8.49 8.27
CA VAL A 108 -13.21 -8.69 8.75
C VAL A 108 -14.18 -7.74 8.04
N PHE A 109 -13.80 -6.46 7.91
CA PHE A 109 -14.68 -5.45 7.30
C PHE A 109 -14.49 -5.32 5.78
N LEU A 110 -13.60 -6.14 5.18
CA LEU A 110 -13.10 -5.98 3.81
C LEU A 110 -12.66 -4.53 3.50
N GLY A 111 -12.27 -3.78 4.53
CA GLY A 111 -11.97 -2.36 4.46
C GLY A 111 -10.47 -2.13 4.57
N CYS A 112 -9.76 -2.10 3.44
CA CYS A 112 -8.45 -1.48 3.44
C CYS A 112 -8.63 0.05 3.49
N PRO A 113 -7.68 0.81 4.07
CA PRO A 113 -7.76 2.26 4.13
C PRO A 113 -7.94 2.90 2.75
N TRP A 114 -7.48 2.24 1.69
CA TRP A 114 -7.68 2.67 0.31
C TRP A 114 -9.13 2.52 -0.18
N ARG A 115 -9.82 1.44 0.18
CA ARG A 115 -11.23 1.23 -0.16
C ARG A 115 -12.16 2.15 0.65
N ALA A 116 -11.71 2.57 1.83
CA ALA A 116 -12.44 3.54 2.65
C ALA A 116 -12.22 5.00 2.20
N ALA A 117 -11.12 5.26 1.48
CA ALA A 117 -10.77 6.60 0.98
C ALA A 117 -11.25 6.88 -0.45
N LEU A 118 -11.81 5.88 -1.14
CA LEU A 118 -12.41 5.98 -2.48
C LEU A 118 -13.94 5.94 -2.35
#